data_AF-A0A233HNU1-F1
#
_entry.id   AF-A0A233HNU1-F1
#
_cell.length_a   1.000
_cell.length_b   1.000
_cell.length_c   1.000
_cell.angle_alpha   90.00
_cell.angle_beta   90.00
_cell.angle_gamma   90.00
#
_symmetry.space_group_name_H-M   'P 1'
#
loop_
_entity.id
_entity.type
_entity.pdbx_description
1 polymer ?
#
loop_
_entity_poly.entity_id
_entity_poly.type
_entity_poly.pdbx_seq_one_letter_code
_entity_poly.pdbx_strand_id
1 'polypeptide(L)'
;MKEFTMKSSLLIAATLAVLLAGCASTTTQQNDSVQNVDPRFSQCDLPTLEERGPIRPSIFVVGTFADGQWLHMDNRQMGYKGDGIYQVVSNEKAGNVSLQFATMSWNPQYTAAGLTLTVGQVKELKRAGFAKNTVVMLPKDGQYVWTVQIADDKTPRLVMISECK
;
A
#
# COMPACT_ATOMS: atom_id res chain seq x y z
N MET A 1 33.71 58.86 -7.25
CA MET A 1 33.62 60.16 -6.56
C MET A 1 32.18 60.45 -6.17
N LYS A 2 31.91 60.41 -4.88
CA LYS A 2 31.10 61.34 -4.06
C LYS A 2 30.28 60.57 -3.04
N GLU A 3 30.82 60.55 -1.83
CA GLU A 3 30.06 60.42 -0.60
C GLU A 3 29.04 61.56 -0.49
N PHE A 4 27.93 61.29 0.18
CA PHE A 4 27.10 62.33 0.77
C PHE A 4 26.70 61.91 2.19
N THR A 5 27.07 62.77 3.13
CA THR A 5 26.93 62.63 4.57
C THR A 5 25.64 63.28 5.08
N MET A 6 25.12 62.72 6.18
CA MET A 6 24.43 63.39 7.31
C MET A 6 22.92 63.67 7.21
N LYS A 7 22.14 63.07 8.11
CA LYS A 7 21.61 63.75 9.32
C LYS A 7 20.84 62.81 10.25
N SER A 8 21.23 62.91 11.52
CA SER A 8 20.60 62.30 12.69
C SER A 8 19.21 62.89 12.93
N SER A 9 18.24 62.02 13.24
CA SER A 9 17.06 62.36 14.02
C SER A 9 16.61 61.10 14.77
N LEU A 10 16.99 61.05 16.04
CA LEU A 10 16.44 60.14 17.04
C LEU A 10 14.96 60.44 17.22
N LEU A 11 14.10 59.47 16.91
CA LEU A 11 12.79 59.33 17.52
C LEU A 11 12.64 57.90 18.00
N ILE A 12 12.78 57.76 19.31
CA ILE A 12 12.50 56.56 20.09
C ILE A 12 10.99 56.36 20.06
N ALA A 13 10.52 55.36 19.31
CA ALA A 13 9.18 54.84 19.41
C ALA A 13 9.29 53.40 19.94
N ALA A 14 9.14 53.26 21.25
CA ALA A 14 8.98 51.97 21.90
C ALA A 14 7.58 51.43 21.53
N THR A 15 7.52 50.48 20.60
CA THR A 15 6.29 49.77 20.28
C THR A 15 6.42 48.30 20.69
N LEU A 16 5.54 47.96 21.63
CA LEU A 16 5.16 46.66 22.17
C LEU A 16 5.69 45.42 21.43
N ALA A 17 6.34 44.55 22.20
CA ALA A 17 6.58 43.17 21.85
C ALA A 17 5.25 42.43 21.63
N VAL A 18 5.03 41.94 20.41
CA VAL A 18 4.14 40.81 20.16
C VAL A 18 5.04 39.60 19.94
N LEU A 19 5.10 38.73 20.94
CA LEU A 19 5.66 37.39 20.81
C LEU A 19 4.79 36.61 19.82
N LEU A 20 5.18 36.58 18.54
CA LEU A 20 4.76 35.52 17.65
C LEU A 20 5.54 34.27 18.05
N ALA A 21 5.04 33.56 19.06
CA ALA A 21 5.30 32.14 19.20
C ALA A 21 4.73 31.45 17.96
N GLY A 22 5.52 31.41 16.89
CA GLY A 22 5.27 30.54 15.76
C GLY A 22 5.40 29.11 16.26
N CYS A 23 4.29 28.51 16.65
CA CYS A 23 4.17 27.06 16.65
C CYS A 23 4.45 26.64 15.21
N ALA A 24 5.68 26.19 14.94
CA ALA A 24 5.93 25.33 13.80
C ALA A 24 5.12 24.06 14.08
N SER A 25 3.85 24.07 13.66
CA SER A 25 3.07 22.86 13.54
C SER A 25 3.80 22.01 12.51
N THR A 26 4.64 21.12 13.00
CA THR A 26 5.06 19.95 12.24
C THR A 26 3.75 19.26 11.87
N THR A 27 3.26 19.51 10.66
CA THR A 27 2.27 18.65 10.03
C THR A 27 3.00 17.33 9.82
N THR A 28 3.00 16.48 10.84
CA THR A 28 3.16 15.06 10.62
C THR A 28 2.06 14.72 9.63
N GLN A 29 2.46 14.44 8.39
CA GLN A 29 1.61 13.76 7.43
C GLN A 29 1.27 12.41 8.04
N GLN A 30 0.23 12.44 8.86
CA GLN A 30 -0.44 11.29 9.38
C GLN A 30 -1.01 10.64 8.13
N ASN A 31 -0.41 9.50 7.73
CA ASN A 31 -0.95 8.60 6.72
C ASN A 31 -2.47 8.62 6.87
N ASP A 32 -3.17 9.12 5.87
CA ASP A 32 -4.62 9.01 5.78
C ASP A 32 -4.91 7.52 5.83
N SER A 33 -5.22 7.07 7.04
CA SER A 33 -5.67 5.74 7.34
C SER A 33 -6.84 5.48 6.41
N VAL A 34 -6.78 4.37 5.68
CA VAL A 34 -7.94 3.76 5.05
C VAL A 34 -8.91 3.43 6.19
N GLN A 35 -9.75 4.39 6.55
CA GLN A 35 -10.74 4.25 7.62
C GLN A 35 -11.86 3.36 7.07
N ASN A 36 -12.21 2.31 7.81
CA ASN A 36 -13.24 1.32 7.46
C ASN A 36 -12.82 0.33 6.35
N VAL A 37 -11.82 -0.49 6.65
CA VAL A 37 -11.44 -1.65 5.83
C VAL A 37 -12.46 -2.77 6.07
N ASP A 38 -12.94 -3.37 4.98
CA ASP A 38 -13.82 -4.52 5.04
C ASP A 38 -13.18 -5.66 5.87
N PRO A 39 -13.86 -6.19 6.91
CA PRO A 39 -13.30 -7.23 7.77
C PRO A 39 -12.95 -8.52 7.03
N ARG A 40 -13.48 -8.72 5.80
CA ARG A 40 -13.11 -9.85 4.93
C ARG A 40 -11.63 -9.88 4.57
N PHE A 41 -10.92 -8.75 4.58
CA PHE A 41 -9.50 -8.69 4.20
C PHE A 41 -8.56 -9.59 5.01
N SER A 42 -8.94 -9.93 6.25
CA SER A 42 -8.16 -10.79 7.13
C SER A 42 -8.78 -12.17 7.38
N GLN A 43 -9.88 -12.51 6.69
CA GLN A 43 -10.52 -13.82 6.83
C GLN A 43 -9.86 -14.83 5.89
N CYS A 44 -9.45 -15.98 6.43
CA CYS A 44 -8.70 -17.00 5.68
C CYS A 44 -9.58 -18.13 5.13
N ASP A 45 -10.86 -18.13 5.45
CA ASP A 45 -11.82 -19.19 5.13
C ASP A 45 -12.96 -18.69 4.24
N LEU A 46 -12.82 -17.50 3.63
CA LEU A 46 -13.83 -16.97 2.73
C LEU A 46 -14.00 -17.87 1.51
N PRO A 47 -15.24 -18.29 1.20
CA PRO A 47 -15.50 -19.14 0.04
C PRO A 47 -15.17 -18.37 -1.25
N THR A 48 -14.57 -19.06 -2.22
CA THR A 48 -14.50 -18.54 -3.60
C THR A 48 -15.89 -18.60 -4.19
N LEU A 49 -16.32 -17.51 -4.82
CA LEU A 49 -17.58 -17.44 -5.53
C LEU A 49 -17.39 -17.80 -7.00
N GLU A 50 -18.41 -18.44 -7.59
CA GLU A 50 -18.45 -18.79 -9.02
C GLU A 50 -18.77 -17.57 -9.92
N GLU A 51 -19.22 -16.46 -9.33
CA GLU A 51 -19.42 -15.22 -10.05
C GLU A 51 -18.10 -14.64 -10.57
N ARG A 52 -18.19 -13.87 -11.65
CA ARG A 52 -17.02 -13.22 -12.24
C ARG A 52 -16.74 -11.92 -11.52
N GLY A 53 -15.52 -11.77 -11.02
CA GLY A 53 -15.02 -10.48 -10.55
C GLY A 53 -14.63 -9.52 -11.70
N PRO A 54 -14.25 -8.27 -11.37
CA PRO A 54 -13.95 -7.21 -12.34
C PRO A 54 -12.78 -7.52 -13.30
N ILE A 55 -11.83 -8.33 -12.87
CA ILE A 55 -10.70 -8.84 -13.68
C ILE A 55 -11.00 -10.27 -14.10
N ARG A 56 -11.07 -10.50 -15.43
CA ARG A 56 -11.43 -11.79 -16.02
C ARG A 56 -10.32 -12.84 -15.97
N PRO A 57 -9.06 -12.54 -16.35
CA PRO A 57 -7.99 -13.51 -16.18
C PRO A 57 -7.68 -13.67 -14.69
N SER A 58 -7.30 -14.87 -14.28
CA SER A 58 -6.91 -15.15 -12.89
C SER A 58 -5.77 -14.23 -12.45
N ILE A 59 -5.91 -13.65 -11.26
CA ILE A 59 -4.86 -12.89 -10.58
C ILE A 59 -4.07 -13.85 -9.71
N PHE A 60 -2.77 -13.67 -9.63
CA PHE A 60 -1.85 -14.43 -8.82
C PHE A 60 -1.03 -13.50 -7.95
N VAL A 61 -0.58 -13.99 -6.80
CA VAL A 61 0.51 -13.37 -6.04
C VAL A 61 1.82 -13.97 -6.53
N VAL A 62 2.65 -13.17 -7.20
CA VAL A 62 3.86 -13.64 -7.89
C VAL A 62 5.08 -12.89 -7.35
N GLY A 63 6.12 -13.60 -6.95
CA GLY A 63 7.26 -12.97 -6.32
C GLY A 63 8.42 -13.90 -6.03
N THR A 64 9.29 -13.51 -5.10
CA THR A 64 10.48 -14.26 -4.69
C THR A 64 10.16 -15.37 -3.68
N PHE A 65 9.07 -16.09 -3.89
CA PHE A 65 8.64 -17.16 -2.99
C PHE A 65 9.53 -18.41 -3.12
N ALA A 66 9.61 -19.19 -2.04
CA ALA A 66 10.50 -20.35 -1.96
C ALA A 66 10.13 -21.49 -2.91
N ASP A 67 8.85 -21.63 -3.24
CA ASP A 67 8.29 -22.67 -4.10
C ASP A 67 8.29 -22.32 -5.59
N GLY A 68 8.65 -21.08 -5.95
CA GLY A 68 8.72 -20.65 -7.33
C GLY A 68 8.96 -19.15 -7.46
N GLN A 69 10.18 -18.76 -7.86
CA GLN A 69 10.50 -17.35 -8.05
C GLN A 69 9.95 -16.84 -9.37
N TRP A 70 9.08 -15.82 -9.28
CA TRP A 70 8.47 -15.16 -10.44
C TRP A 70 7.63 -16.09 -11.34
N LEU A 71 7.10 -17.17 -10.77
CA LEU A 71 6.23 -18.13 -11.44
C LEU A 71 4.76 -17.96 -11.00
N HIS A 72 3.83 -18.11 -11.95
CA HIS A 72 2.41 -18.18 -11.65
C HIS A 72 2.07 -19.61 -11.24
N MET A 73 1.91 -19.82 -9.94
CA MET A 73 1.64 -21.14 -9.36
C MET A 73 0.16 -21.25 -8.96
N ASP A 74 -0.44 -22.42 -9.13
CA ASP A 74 -1.86 -22.64 -8.83
C ASP A 74 -2.21 -22.37 -7.35
N ASN A 75 -1.31 -22.73 -6.43
CA ASN A 75 -1.43 -22.43 -4.99
C ASN A 75 -1.29 -20.94 -4.64
N ARG A 76 -1.07 -20.07 -5.64
CA ARG A 76 -0.98 -18.61 -5.51
C ARG A 76 -2.01 -17.90 -6.36
N GLN A 77 -2.93 -18.65 -7.00
CA GLN A 77 -4.07 -18.10 -7.72
C GLN A 77 -5.12 -17.55 -6.74
N MET A 78 -5.53 -16.31 -6.95
CA MET A 78 -6.52 -15.63 -6.12
C MET A 78 -7.94 -15.97 -6.57
N GLY A 79 -8.74 -16.49 -5.64
CA GLY A 79 -10.17 -16.70 -5.81
C GLY A 79 -10.96 -15.42 -5.56
N TYR A 80 -12.01 -15.19 -6.35
CA TYR A 80 -12.90 -14.06 -6.18
C TYR A 80 -13.88 -14.29 -5.01
N LYS A 81 -14.08 -13.27 -4.16
CA LYS A 81 -14.83 -13.35 -2.89
C LYS A 81 -16.03 -12.38 -2.84
N GLY A 82 -16.40 -11.79 -3.96
CA GLY A 82 -17.43 -10.75 -4.06
C GLY A 82 -16.87 -9.34 -3.82
N ASP A 83 -17.65 -8.31 -4.22
CA ASP A 83 -17.35 -6.89 -4.01
C ASP A 83 -15.93 -6.45 -4.45
N GLY A 84 -15.45 -7.05 -5.54
CA GLY A 84 -14.13 -6.74 -6.07
C GLY A 84 -12.96 -7.36 -5.29
N ILE A 85 -13.22 -8.17 -4.25
CA ILE A 85 -12.20 -8.80 -3.41
C ILE A 85 -11.70 -10.09 -4.06
N TYR A 86 -10.38 -10.22 -4.15
CA TYR A 86 -9.70 -11.43 -4.53
C TYR A 86 -8.76 -11.86 -3.40
N GLN A 87 -8.74 -13.15 -3.10
CA GLN A 87 -7.91 -13.71 -2.05
C GLN A 87 -7.25 -15.03 -2.41
N VAL A 88 -6.04 -15.23 -1.92
CA VAL A 88 -5.42 -16.54 -1.83
C VAL A 88 -4.84 -16.72 -0.43
N VAL A 89 -4.97 -17.93 0.08
CA VAL A 89 -4.35 -18.35 1.33
C VAL A 89 -3.21 -19.29 0.99
N SER A 90 -2.01 -18.97 1.47
CA SER A 90 -0.80 -19.73 1.16
C SER A 90 0.09 -19.88 2.39
N ASN A 91 0.85 -20.98 2.43
CA ASN A 91 1.87 -21.20 3.45
C ASN A 91 3.16 -20.48 3.03
N GLU A 92 3.61 -19.56 3.85
CA GLU A 92 4.79 -18.74 3.56
C GLU A 92 5.91 -18.98 4.57
N LYS A 93 7.13 -18.69 4.12
CA LYS A 93 8.34 -18.71 4.95
C LYS A 93 8.66 -17.33 5.50
N ALA A 94 9.19 -17.28 6.71
CA ALA A 94 9.70 -16.07 7.32
C ALA A 94 10.75 -15.41 6.43
N GLY A 95 10.74 -14.08 6.37
CA GLY A 95 11.70 -13.30 5.61
C GLY A 95 11.07 -12.31 4.64
N ASN A 96 11.92 -11.64 3.90
CA ASN A 96 11.48 -10.64 2.93
C ASN A 96 11.06 -11.31 1.62
N VAL A 97 9.88 -10.96 1.13
CA VAL A 97 9.41 -11.32 -0.20
C VAL A 97 9.22 -10.06 -1.04
N SER A 98 9.67 -10.11 -2.29
CA SER A 98 9.42 -9.09 -3.32
C SER A 98 8.41 -9.65 -4.30
N LEU A 99 7.29 -8.97 -4.51
CA LEU A 99 6.15 -9.52 -5.27
C LEU A 99 5.36 -8.48 -6.06
N GLN A 100 4.47 -8.96 -6.93
CA GLN A 100 3.38 -8.25 -7.57
C GLN A 100 2.12 -9.11 -7.58
N PHE A 101 0.96 -8.46 -7.74
CA PHE A 101 -0.29 -9.14 -8.03
C PHE A 101 -0.53 -9.04 -9.54
N ALA A 102 -0.54 -10.15 -10.25
CA ALA A 102 -0.54 -10.11 -11.72
C ALA A 102 -1.37 -11.23 -12.33
N THR A 103 -1.90 -10.98 -13.52
CA THR A 103 -2.40 -12.06 -14.39
C THR A 103 -1.23 -12.75 -15.09
N MET A 104 -1.44 -13.97 -15.61
CA MET A 104 -0.39 -14.72 -16.34
C MET A 104 0.26 -13.94 -17.49
N SER A 105 -0.50 -13.06 -18.13
CA SER A 105 -0.03 -12.16 -19.19
C SER A 105 0.79 -10.96 -18.69
N TRP A 106 0.96 -10.82 -17.36
CA TRP A 106 1.46 -9.63 -16.67
C TRP A 106 0.65 -8.35 -16.93
N ASN A 107 -0.51 -8.45 -17.57
CA ASN A 107 -1.39 -7.34 -17.86
C ASN A 107 -2.84 -7.75 -17.56
N PRO A 108 -3.43 -7.30 -16.43
CA PRO A 108 -2.87 -6.32 -15.50
C PRO A 108 -1.86 -6.85 -14.47
N GLN A 109 -1.05 -5.93 -13.95
CA GLN A 109 -0.18 -6.13 -12.78
C GLN A 109 -0.34 -4.97 -11.79
N TYR A 110 -0.17 -5.26 -10.50
CA TYR A 110 -0.42 -4.34 -9.38
C TYR A 110 0.60 -4.47 -8.25
N THR A 111 0.72 -3.40 -7.45
CA THR A 111 1.64 -3.29 -6.33
C THR A 111 1.02 -2.40 -5.23
N ALA A 112 1.45 -2.54 -3.99
CA ALA A 112 1.07 -1.63 -2.92
C ALA A 112 1.67 -0.23 -3.12
N ALA A 113 0.94 0.81 -2.75
CA ALA A 113 1.44 2.17 -2.77
C ALA A 113 2.75 2.29 -1.96
N GLY A 114 3.76 2.95 -2.53
CA GLY A 114 5.08 3.05 -1.89
C GLY A 114 5.92 1.76 -1.92
N LEU A 115 5.49 0.72 -2.66
CA LEU A 115 6.27 -0.50 -2.92
C LEU A 115 6.64 -1.30 -1.66
N THR A 116 5.89 -1.11 -0.59
CA THR A 116 6.04 -1.84 0.68
C THR A 116 4.67 -2.24 1.18
N LEU A 117 4.58 -3.35 1.90
CA LEU A 117 3.35 -3.76 2.58
C LEU A 117 3.75 -4.43 3.90
N THR A 118 3.01 -4.13 4.95
CA THR A 118 3.25 -4.65 6.30
C THR A 118 2.10 -5.57 6.66
N VAL A 119 2.41 -6.71 7.30
CA VAL A 119 1.39 -7.66 7.78
C VAL A 119 0.41 -6.95 8.72
N GLY A 120 -0.88 -7.12 8.48
CA GLY A 120 -1.95 -6.49 9.24
C GLY A 120 -2.27 -5.06 8.82
N GLN A 121 -1.55 -4.47 7.87
CA GLN A 121 -1.80 -3.11 7.39
C GLN A 121 -2.44 -3.13 6.00
N VAL A 122 -3.46 -2.29 5.85
CA VAL A 122 -4.10 -2.04 4.56
C VAL A 122 -3.44 -0.85 3.89
N LYS A 123 -3.18 -0.99 2.58
CA LYS A 123 -2.64 0.07 1.74
C LYS A 123 -3.45 0.21 0.47
N GLU A 124 -3.30 1.34 -0.20
CA GLU A 124 -3.80 1.53 -1.54
C GLU A 124 -3.09 0.55 -2.51
N LEU A 125 -3.87 -0.08 -3.38
CA LEU A 125 -3.36 -0.88 -4.49
C LEU A 125 -3.21 0.01 -5.72
N LYS A 126 -2.07 -0.08 -6.41
CA LYS A 126 -1.77 0.71 -7.61
C LYS A 126 -1.49 -0.21 -8.80
N ARG A 127 -1.80 0.29 -10.00
CA ARG A 127 -1.27 -0.28 -11.24
C ARG A 127 0.25 -0.28 -11.16
N ALA A 128 0.85 -1.40 -11.53
CA ALA A 128 2.29 -1.57 -11.57
C ALA A 128 2.77 -1.69 -13.01
N GLY A 129 4.08 -1.64 -13.17
CA GLY A 129 4.78 -1.96 -14.40
C GLY A 129 5.97 -2.83 -14.10
N PHE A 130 6.76 -3.12 -15.12
CA PHE A 130 7.95 -3.96 -15.01
C PHE A 130 8.84 -3.54 -13.82
N ALA A 131 9.23 -4.53 -13.02
CA ALA A 131 10.09 -4.39 -11.84
C ALA A 131 9.59 -3.44 -10.72
N LYS A 132 8.31 -3.04 -10.69
CA LYS A 132 7.71 -2.26 -9.60
C LYS A 132 7.12 -3.15 -8.52
N ASN A 133 8.01 -3.79 -7.76
CA ASN A 133 7.64 -4.83 -6.80
C ASN A 133 7.31 -4.27 -5.42
N THR A 134 6.31 -4.85 -4.75
CA THR A 134 6.06 -4.65 -3.33
C THR A 134 6.99 -5.52 -2.51
N VAL A 135 7.63 -4.96 -1.48
CA VAL A 135 8.39 -5.72 -0.49
C VAL A 135 7.57 -5.92 0.77
N VAL A 136 7.53 -7.16 1.27
CA VAL A 136 6.84 -7.55 2.51
C VAL A 136 7.79 -8.32 3.40
N MET A 137 7.83 -7.96 4.68
CA MET A 137 8.52 -8.72 5.71
C MET A 137 7.48 -9.64 6.38
N LEU A 138 7.63 -10.96 6.20
CA LEU A 138 6.84 -11.99 6.90
C LEU A 138 7.53 -12.41 8.20
N PRO A 139 7.01 -12.07 9.38
CA PRO A 139 7.75 -12.18 10.64
C PRO A 139 8.04 -13.62 11.07
N LYS A 140 7.26 -14.59 10.57
CA LYS A 140 7.41 -16.02 10.88
C LYS A 140 6.83 -16.89 9.77
N ASP A 141 7.25 -18.14 9.75
CA ASP A 141 6.60 -19.19 8.96
C ASP A 141 5.13 -19.29 9.38
N GLY A 142 4.24 -19.46 8.40
CA GLY A 142 2.82 -19.58 8.71
C GLY A 142 1.94 -19.47 7.49
N GLN A 143 0.64 -19.59 7.72
CA GLN A 143 -0.37 -19.38 6.70
C GLN A 143 -0.78 -17.90 6.69
N TYR A 144 -0.83 -17.31 5.49
CA TYR A 144 -1.21 -15.92 5.30
C TYR A 144 -2.30 -15.82 4.23
N VAL A 145 -3.21 -14.88 4.41
CA VAL A 145 -4.16 -14.46 3.38
C VAL A 145 -3.64 -13.20 2.70
N TRP A 146 -3.49 -13.29 1.38
CA TRP A 146 -3.21 -12.16 0.51
C TRP A 146 -4.52 -11.65 -0.06
N THR A 147 -4.81 -10.38 0.12
CA THR A 147 -6.07 -9.77 -0.33
C THR A 147 -5.81 -8.56 -1.21
N VAL A 148 -6.50 -8.48 -2.35
CA VAL A 148 -6.61 -7.27 -3.16
C VAL A 148 -8.08 -6.94 -3.40
N GLN A 149 -8.38 -5.65 -3.54
CA GLN A 149 -9.69 -5.17 -3.97
C GLN A 149 -9.57 -4.30 -5.21
N ILE A 150 -10.43 -4.59 -6.18
CA ILE A 150 -10.51 -3.90 -7.47
C ILE A 150 -11.98 -3.55 -7.69
N ALA A 151 -12.28 -2.29 -7.98
CA ALA A 151 -13.66 -1.86 -8.24
C ALA A 151 -14.16 -2.35 -9.61
N ASP A 152 -15.47 -2.28 -9.85
CA ASP A 152 -16.12 -2.78 -11.07
C ASP A 152 -15.62 -2.10 -12.35
N ASP A 153 -15.21 -0.84 -12.26
CA ASP A 153 -14.56 -0.07 -13.33
C ASP A 153 -13.09 -0.49 -13.56
N LYS A 154 -12.62 -1.52 -12.86
CA LYS A 154 -11.26 -2.07 -12.86
C LYS A 154 -10.22 -1.15 -12.22
N THR A 155 -10.66 -0.15 -11.45
CA THR A 155 -9.77 0.70 -10.66
C THR A 155 -9.24 -0.10 -9.46
N PRO A 156 -7.91 -0.23 -9.28
CA PRO A 156 -7.36 -0.87 -8.09
C PRO A 156 -7.66 -0.02 -6.86
N ARG A 157 -7.98 -0.66 -5.74
CA ARG A 157 -8.41 0.04 -4.52
C ARG A 157 -7.47 -0.23 -3.36
N LEU A 158 -7.47 -1.45 -2.84
CA LEU A 158 -6.82 -1.77 -1.58
C LEU A 158 -6.06 -3.09 -1.66
N VAL A 159 -5.06 -3.25 -0.80
CA VAL A 159 -4.27 -4.46 -0.62
C VAL A 159 -3.94 -4.66 0.85
N MET A 160 -3.95 -5.91 1.29
CA MET A 160 -3.52 -6.33 2.62
C MET A 160 -2.89 -7.71 2.54
N ILE A 161 -2.01 -7.98 3.49
CA ILE A 161 -1.67 -9.33 3.91
C ILE A 161 -1.97 -9.47 5.39
N SER A 162 -2.60 -10.58 5.79
CA SER A 162 -2.84 -10.93 7.18
C SER A 162 -2.36 -12.34 7.47
N GLU A 163 -1.87 -12.56 8.68
CA GLU A 163 -1.65 -13.91 9.19
C GLU A 163 -3.00 -14.61 9.45
N CYS A 164 -3.08 -15.91 9.16
CA CYS A 164 -4.19 -16.76 9.54
C CYS A 164 -3.99 -17.31 10.96
N LYS A 165 -5.09 -17.47 11.71
CA LYS A 165 -5.07 -17.99 13.09
C LYS A 165 -5.41 -19.46 13.12
#